data_AF-A0A1C6Q1I8-F1
#
_entry.id   AF-A0A1C6Q1I8-F1
#
_cell.length_a   1.000
_cell.length_b   1.000
_cell.length_c   1.000
_cell.angle_alpha   90.00
_cell.angle_beta   90.00
_cell.angle_gamma   90.00
#
_symmetry.space_group_name_H-M   'P 1'
#
loop_
_entity.id
_entity.type
_entity.pdbx_description
1 polymer ?
#
loop_
_entity_poly.entity_id
_entity_poly.type
_entity_poly.pdbx_seq_one_letter_code
_entity_poly.pdbx_strand_id
1 'polypeptide(L)'
;MRALLVTSIGAACAGALLLLPLSPTESADSTLPGGRADPAEDAVPPAGKARADSGTGVPGSTQSLPLGTPSDSTRSGDKLLSAWEDDPSGGRRVASRNVKPFSLVGVVWKDAAAEPRGQLQVQTRASGNGRWSAWRSLDTHGGHSPEASSKRSSGRRALGSTAPLWVGNSDAVRVRIVPHKSPTRASGQSHGQEGGKAELPGGARLELVDPGPDTPSSGTGSRDPKERRDPGPGAGRDGGEANGETAESPEKRPGGVLPAMTSAQTRATYGDDAAKATPSRSDRPADARIGPRPDIVTRKGWGADESMREKEFSYSKTVKAAFVHHSAETNDYTCDQAPAIIRGIYRYHVKSSGWRDLGYNFLVDKCGKIYEGRAGGMARPVMGAHTFGFNADTTGIAVLGTYTKESAPKAVTEALAKLSAWKLGVHGVDARGKVTLTSGGGTKHTKGTKVSFNAVSGHRDGYVTECPGERLYGELPAVRQQAGRLQGR
;
A
#
# COMPACT_ATOMS: atom_id res chain seq x y z
N MET A 1 16.47 -67.19 3.80
CA MET A 1 15.62 -67.77 4.86
C MET A 1 14.34 -66.95 4.94
N ARG A 2 13.20 -67.59 4.59
CA ARG A 2 11.77 -67.25 4.86
C ARG A 2 11.36 -65.77 4.62
N ALA A 3 10.68 -65.34 3.55
CA ALA A 3 9.54 -65.86 2.79
C ALA A 3 8.34 -66.29 3.65
N LEU A 4 7.31 -65.43 3.72
CA LEU A 4 5.91 -65.84 3.87
C LEU A 4 5.01 -64.92 3.03
N LEU A 5 4.16 -65.59 2.28
CA LEU A 5 3.22 -65.18 1.25
C LEU A 5 1.88 -65.83 1.66
N VAL A 6 0.78 -65.46 1.00
CA VAL A 6 -0.53 -66.18 0.95
C VAL A 6 -1.49 -65.81 2.14
N THR A 7 -2.77 -65.45 2.01
CA THR A 7 -3.79 -65.59 0.94
C THR A 7 -4.95 -64.61 1.10
N SER A 8 -5.59 -64.36 -0.04
CA SER A 8 -6.88 -63.72 -0.29
C SER A 8 -8.10 -64.51 0.22
N ILE A 9 -9.15 -63.81 0.64
CA ILE A 9 -10.56 -64.26 0.47
C ILE A 9 -11.36 -63.04 0.01
N GLY A 10 -11.93 -63.14 -1.19
CA GLY A 10 -12.95 -62.22 -1.68
C GLY A 10 -14.33 -62.66 -1.20
N ALA A 11 -15.19 -61.69 -0.91
CA ALA A 11 -16.63 -61.83 -0.95
C ALA A 11 -17.22 -60.50 -1.41
N ALA A 12 -17.77 -60.51 -2.62
CA ALA A 12 -18.57 -59.44 -3.17
C ALA A 12 -19.99 -59.53 -2.58
N CYS A 13 -20.55 -58.41 -2.13
CA CYS A 13 -21.99 -58.20 -2.06
C CYS A 13 -22.29 -56.74 -2.40
N ALA A 14 -23.06 -56.58 -3.48
CA ALA A 14 -23.61 -55.31 -3.94
C ALA A 14 -24.74 -54.84 -3.02
N GLY A 15 -24.83 -53.53 -2.80
CA GLY A 15 -25.94 -52.89 -2.11
C GLY A 15 -25.94 -51.40 -2.42
N ALA A 16 -26.65 -51.02 -3.49
CA ALA A 16 -26.92 -49.63 -3.83
C ALA A 16 -27.91 -49.05 -2.81
N LEU A 17 -27.59 -47.89 -2.23
CA LEU A 17 -28.55 -47.01 -1.57
C LEU A 17 -28.10 -45.56 -1.71
N LEU A 18 -28.86 -44.82 -2.51
CA LEU A 18 -28.83 -43.38 -2.67
C LEU A 18 -29.11 -42.69 -1.34
N LEU A 19 -28.23 -41.77 -0.92
CA LEU A 19 -28.54 -40.80 0.13
C LEU A 19 -28.14 -39.39 -0.34
N LEU A 20 -29.17 -38.60 -0.60
CA LEU A 20 -29.14 -37.15 -0.83
C LEU A 20 -28.92 -36.41 0.52
N PRO A 21 -28.23 -35.26 0.53
CA PRO A 21 -28.10 -34.45 1.74
C PRO A 21 -29.39 -33.67 2.05
N LEU A 22 -29.92 -33.88 3.24
CA LEU A 22 -31.05 -33.14 3.82
C LEU A 22 -30.63 -31.71 4.20
N SER A 23 -31.33 -30.73 3.63
CA SER A 23 -31.41 -29.35 4.11
C SER A 23 -32.31 -29.29 5.36
N PRO A 24 -31.97 -28.52 6.41
CA PRO A 24 -32.94 -28.23 7.46
C PRO A 24 -33.95 -27.16 6.98
N THR A 25 -35.21 -27.54 7.13
CA THR A 25 -36.44 -26.80 6.82
C THR A 25 -36.72 -25.67 7.80
N GLU A 26 -37.29 -24.59 7.27
CA GLU A 26 -38.08 -23.60 8.00
C GLU A 26 -39.20 -24.25 8.82
N SER A 27 -39.43 -23.71 10.03
CA SER A 27 -40.68 -23.86 10.76
C SER A 27 -41.11 -22.49 11.30
N ALA A 28 -42.14 -21.91 10.67
CA ALA A 28 -43.19 -21.15 11.36
C ALA A 28 -44.16 -22.20 11.96
N ASP A 29 -45.02 -21.99 12.96
CA ASP A 29 -45.66 -20.80 13.52
C ASP A 29 -46.26 -21.20 14.88
N SER A 30 -46.48 -20.26 15.79
CA SER A 30 -47.38 -20.41 16.95
C SER A 30 -47.83 -19.03 17.41
N THR A 31 -48.91 -18.58 16.78
CA THR A 31 -49.80 -17.47 17.07
C THR A 31 -50.17 -17.27 18.54
N LEU A 32 -50.24 -16.01 19.00
CA LEU A 32 -51.41 -15.31 19.58
C LEU A 32 -51.09 -13.79 19.75
N PRO A 33 -52.09 -12.87 19.85
CA PRO A 33 -52.13 -11.65 19.05
C PRO A 33 -51.93 -10.33 19.82
N GLY A 34 -51.60 -9.27 19.08
CA GLY A 34 -51.97 -7.89 19.44
C GLY A 34 -50.83 -6.88 19.43
N GLY A 35 -50.73 -6.07 18.37
CA GLY A 35 -49.89 -4.88 18.34
C GLY A 35 -49.46 -4.45 16.94
N ARG A 36 -50.30 -3.66 16.26
CA ARG A 36 -50.01 -2.97 15.00
C ARG A 36 -48.69 -2.18 15.04
N ALA A 37 -47.82 -2.43 14.07
CA ALA A 37 -46.97 -1.41 13.44
C ALA A 37 -46.56 -1.93 12.05
N ASP A 38 -47.12 -1.34 11.00
CA ASP A 38 -46.79 -1.65 9.60
C ASP A 38 -45.30 -1.36 9.32
N PRO A 39 -44.57 -2.22 8.58
CA PRO A 39 -43.28 -1.85 8.02
C PRO A 39 -43.53 -0.98 6.77
N ALA A 40 -43.12 0.29 6.83
CA ALA A 40 -43.11 1.14 5.65
C ALA A 40 -42.02 0.64 4.67
N GLU A 41 -42.44 -0.16 3.68
CA GLU A 41 -41.85 -0.12 2.35
C GLU A 41 -42.07 1.29 1.79
N ASP A 42 -41.01 2.03 1.49
CA ASP A 42 -41.13 3.22 0.67
C ASP A 42 -39.87 3.48 -0.18
N ALA A 43 -40.11 3.33 -1.48
CA ALA A 43 -39.55 4.06 -2.62
C ALA A 43 -38.02 4.21 -2.77
N VAL A 44 -37.50 3.53 -3.81
CA VAL A 44 -36.31 3.94 -4.56
C VAL A 44 -36.57 5.33 -5.15
N PRO A 45 -35.78 6.37 -4.81
CA PRO A 45 -35.90 7.65 -5.50
C PRO A 45 -35.39 7.52 -6.94
N PRO A 46 -36.03 8.16 -7.93
CA PRO A 46 -35.60 8.08 -9.32
C PRO A 46 -34.19 8.65 -9.48
N ALA A 47 -33.41 8.04 -10.37
CA ALA A 47 -32.07 8.48 -10.75
C ALA A 47 -32.10 9.93 -11.25
N GLY A 48 -31.85 10.88 -10.35
CA GLY A 48 -31.61 12.27 -10.69
C GLY A 48 -30.33 12.35 -11.51
N LYS A 49 -30.44 12.81 -12.77
CA LYS A 49 -29.30 13.11 -13.64
C LYS A 49 -28.27 13.91 -12.84
N ALA A 50 -27.10 13.31 -12.60
CA ALA A 50 -25.96 14.01 -12.06
C ALA A 50 -25.66 15.19 -12.98
N ARG A 51 -25.89 16.42 -12.48
CA ARG A 51 -25.29 17.60 -13.10
C ARG A 51 -23.79 17.40 -13.02
N ALA A 52 -23.14 17.30 -14.18
CA ALA A 52 -21.70 17.36 -14.29
C ALA A 52 -21.26 18.70 -13.71
N ASP A 53 -20.73 18.68 -12.50
CA ASP A 53 -20.05 19.82 -11.92
C ASP A 53 -18.75 19.96 -12.71
N SER A 54 -18.71 20.95 -13.61
CA SER A 54 -17.53 21.31 -14.41
C SER A 54 -16.51 22.03 -13.52
N GLY A 55 -16.09 21.34 -12.45
CA GLY A 55 -15.06 21.78 -11.53
C GLY A 55 -13.70 21.26 -11.97
N THR A 56 -12.70 22.12 -11.90
CA THR A 56 -11.26 21.91 -12.12
C THR A 56 -10.63 20.97 -11.08
N GLY A 57 -11.27 19.83 -10.80
CA GLY A 57 -10.89 18.88 -9.74
C GLY A 57 -9.86 17.83 -10.18
N VAL A 58 -8.94 17.53 -9.27
CA VAL A 58 -8.00 16.38 -9.31
C VAL A 58 -8.79 15.08 -9.54
N PRO A 59 -8.47 14.26 -10.56
CA PRO A 59 -9.15 12.98 -10.83
C PRO A 59 -9.23 12.07 -9.59
N GLY A 60 -10.40 11.47 -9.36
CA GLY A 60 -10.71 10.68 -8.16
C GLY A 60 -11.22 11.53 -6.99
N SER A 61 -11.63 10.90 -5.90
CA SER A 61 -12.22 11.59 -4.75
C SER A 61 -11.97 10.89 -3.42
N THR A 62 -12.19 11.62 -2.33
CA THR A 62 -12.12 11.08 -0.96
C THR A 62 -13.38 11.51 -0.22
N GLN A 63 -14.16 10.55 0.24
CA GLN A 63 -15.30 10.77 1.14
C GLN A 63 -14.89 10.42 2.57
N SER A 64 -14.85 11.43 3.43
CA SER A 64 -14.53 11.29 4.85
C SER A 64 -15.80 11.18 5.68
N LEU A 65 -15.87 10.17 6.53
CA LEU A 65 -17.04 9.83 7.34
C LEU A 65 -16.62 9.74 8.82
N PRO A 66 -17.16 10.57 9.72
CA PRO A 66 -16.72 10.59 11.12
C PRO A 66 -17.04 9.27 11.84
N LEU A 67 -16.09 8.79 12.63
CA LEU A 67 -16.17 7.60 13.48
C LEU A 67 -16.00 8.04 14.94
N GLY A 68 -17.06 8.57 15.55
CA GLY A 68 -17.00 9.09 16.92
C GLY A 68 -18.32 8.91 17.66
N THR A 69 -18.28 9.06 18.99
CA THR A 69 -19.50 9.31 19.76
C THR A 69 -20.04 10.69 19.37
N PRO A 70 -21.35 10.84 19.14
CA PRO A 70 -21.91 12.14 18.79
C PRO A 70 -21.56 13.15 19.89
N SER A 71 -20.94 14.28 19.52
CA SER A 71 -21.01 15.48 20.36
C SER A 71 -22.26 16.26 19.97
N ASP A 72 -22.89 16.93 20.93
CA ASP A 72 -24.19 17.63 20.85
C ASP A 72 -24.31 18.75 19.80
N SER A 73 -23.34 18.91 18.90
CA SER A 73 -23.28 19.99 17.90
C SER A 73 -23.28 19.51 16.44
N THR A 74 -23.61 18.25 16.16
CA THR A 74 -23.66 17.75 14.78
C THR A 74 -24.91 18.26 14.03
N ARG A 75 -24.69 19.03 12.95
CA ARG A 75 -25.75 19.50 12.03
C ARG A 75 -26.49 18.28 11.44
N SER A 76 -27.80 18.43 11.26
CA SER A 76 -28.78 17.39 10.91
C SER A 76 -28.44 16.48 9.71
N GLY A 77 -27.49 16.85 8.84
CA GLY A 77 -27.06 16.05 7.68
C GLY A 77 -26.02 14.96 7.96
N ASP A 78 -25.35 14.96 9.12
CA ASP A 78 -24.26 14.03 9.47
C ASP A 78 -24.73 12.79 10.28
N LYS A 79 -26.05 12.61 10.45
CA LYS A 79 -26.67 11.60 11.34
C LYS A 79 -26.54 10.13 10.92
N LEU A 80 -25.91 9.81 9.79
CA LEU A 80 -25.93 8.44 9.24
C LEU A 80 -24.94 7.47 9.92
N LEU A 81 -24.07 7.91 10.82
CA LEU A 81 -23.05 7.05 11.46
C LEU A 81 -22.94 7.20 12.99
N SER A 82 -23.87 7.91 13.64
CA SER A 82 -23.80 8.16 15.08
C SER A 82 -24.26 7.00 15.96
N ALA A 83 -24.87 5.94 15.39
CA ALA A 83 -25.30 4.77 16.13
C ALA A 83 -24.27 3.64 15.97
N TRP A 84 -23.15 3.75 16.69
CA TRP A 84 -22.34 2.56 16.95
C TRP A 84 -23.21 1.54 17.70
N GLU A 85 -23.43 0.39 17.08
CA GLU A 85 -24.15 -0.73 17.68
C GLU A 85 -23.18 -1.69 18.35
N ASP A 86 -23.67 -2.44 19.34
CA ASP A 86 -22.94 -3.59 19.86
C ASP A 86 -22.77 -4.64 18.75
N ASP A 87 -21.55 -5.14 18.61
CA ASP A 87 -21.23 -6.23 17.70
C ASP A 87 -21.20 -7.55 18.48
N PRO A 88 -21.78 -8.65 17.96
CA PRO A 88 -21.76 -9.96 18.63
C PRO A 88 -20.36 -10.51 18.98
N SER A 89 -19.29 -9.95 18.39
CA SER A 89 -17.91 -10.27 18.76
C SER A 89 -17.37 -9.51 19.99
N GLY A 90 -18.24 -8.78 20.72
CA GLY A 90 -17.85 -7.95 21.88
C GLY A 90 -17.23 -6.60 21.50
N GLY A 91 -17.38 -6.20 20.25
CA GLY A 91 -16.91 -4.92 19.70
C GLY A 91 -18.04 -3.92 19.49
N ARG A 92 -17.74 -2.83 18.79
CA ARG A 92 -18.75 -1.88 18.28
C ARG A 92 -18.70 -1.85 16.77
N ARG A 93 -19.84 -1.67 16.10
CA ARG A 93 -19.92 -1.56 14.63
C ARG A 93 -20.72 -0.35 14.18
N VAL A 94 -20.43 0.13 12.97
CA VAL A 94 -21.21 1.15 12.27
C VAL A 94 -21.30 0.80 10.79
N ALA A 95 -22.42 1.15 10.14
CA ALA A 95 -22.68 0.84 8.74
C ALA A 95 -23.12 2.10 7.99
N SER A 96 -22.60 2.29 6.77
CA SER A 96 -23.19 3.21 5.79
C SER A 96 -23.49 2.46 4.50
N ARG A 97 -24.76 2.51 4.09
CA ARG A 97 -25.27 1.82 2.89
C ARG A 97 -25.42 2.74 1.67
N ASN A 98 -25.26 4.05 1.87
CA ASN A 98 -25.42 5.09 0.85
C ASN A 98 -24.16 5.96 0.82
N VAL A 99 -23.07 5.42 0.30
CA VAL A 99 -21.82 6.16 0.08
C VAL A 99 -21.57 6.35 -1.41
N LYS A 100 -20.72 7.32 -1.77
CA LYS A 100 -20.23 7.42 -3.14
C LYS A 100 -19.40 6.17 -3.45
N PRO A 101 -19.39 5.67 -4.70
CA PRO A 101 -18.53 4.56 -5.09
C PRO A 101 -17.07 4.81 -4.71
N PHE A 102 -16.39 3.79 -4.22
CA PHE A 102 -15.01 3.84 -3.78
C PHE A 102 -14.31 2.51 -4.10
N SER A 103 -12.98 2.49 -4.06
CA SER A 103 -12.19 1.26 -4.28
C SER A 103 -11.12 1.01 -3.23
N LEU A 104 -10.89 1.97 -2.33
CA LEU A 104 -9.95 1.85 -1.23
C LEU A 104 -10.55 2.45 0.04
N VAL A 105 -10.27 1.81 1.17
CA VAL A 105 -10.78 2.23 2.49
C VAL A 105 -9.64 2.30 3.51
N GLY A 106 -9.66 3.30 4.37
CA GLY A 106 -8.77 3.38 5.54
C GLY A 106 -9.39 4.21 6.66
N VAL A 107 -8.76 4.23 7.83
CA VAL A 107 -9.21 5.03 8.97
C VAL A 107 -8.08 5.96 9.40
N VAL A 108 -8.40 7.23 9.63
CA VAL A 108 -7.44 8.23 10.12
C VAL A 108 -7.96 8.94 11.36
N TRP A 109 -7.08 9.49 12.19
CA TRP A 109 -7.43 10.18 13.45
C TRP A 109 -6.49 11.35 13.77
N LYS A 110 -6.92 12.26 14.66
CA LYS A 110 -6.26 13.56 14.88
C LYS A 110 -4.83 13.46 15.40
N ASP A 111 -4.63 12.65 16.44
CA ASP A 111 -3.32 12.49 17.08
C ASP A 111 -2.52 11.35 16.45
N ALA A 112 -1.49 11.67 15.68
CA ALA A 112 -0.64 10.68 15.03
C ALA A 112 0.12 9.77 16.00
N ALA A 113 0.25 10.15 17.28
CA ALA A 113 0.87 9.32 18.31
C ALA A 113 -0.12 8.39 19.02
N ALA A 114 -1.43 8.60 18.85
CA ALA A 114 -2.44 7.73 19.45
C ALA A 114 -2.60 6.43 18.63
N GLU A 115 -2.92 5.33 19.32
CA GLU A 115 -3.24 4.05 18.70
C GLU A 115 -4.66 3.61 19.08
N PRO A 116 -5.42 3.01 18.14
CA PRO A 116 -6.68 2.35 18.46
C PRO A 116 -6.50 1.25 19.51
N ARG A 117 -7.41 1.20 20.48
CA ARG A 117 -7.48 0.11 21.45
C ARG A 117 -8.37 -0.98 20.88
N GLY A 118 -7.81 -1.94 20.16
CA GLY A 118 -8.56 -2.99 19.48
C GLY A 118 -8.20 -3.09 18.00
N GLN A 119 -8.69 -4.15 17.37
CA GLN A 119 -8.50 -4.39 15.95
C GLN A 119 -9.64 -3.76 15.15
N LEU A 120 -9.29 -2.82 14.26
CA LEU A 120 -10.19 -2.28 13.26
C LEU A 120 -10.45 -3.32 12.17
N GLN A 121 -11.71 -3.50 11.80
CA GLN A 121 -12.12 -4.38 10.71
C GLN A 121 -13.17 -3.72 9.84
N VAL A 122 -13.17 -4.07 8.55
CA VAL A 122 -14.11 -3.56 7.56
C VAL A 122 -14.78 -4.67 6.77
N GLN A 123 -16.02 -4.41 6.36
CA GLN A 123 -16.72 -5.12 5.30
C GLN A 123 -17.13 -4.11 4.24
N THR A 124 -17.09 -4.52 2.99
CA THR A 124 -17.53 -3.70 1.86
C THR A 124 -18.51 -4.48 0.99
N ARG A 125 -19.41 -3.76 0.34
CA ARG A 125 -20.35 -4.33 -0.62
C ARG A 125 -19.88 -3.98 -2.03
N ALA A 126 -19.68 -5.02 -2.85
CA ALA A 126 -19.28 -4.82 -4.24
C ALA A 126 -20.42 -4.19 -5.05
N SER A 127 -20.08 -3.18 -5.84
CA SER A 127 -21.01 -2.52 -6.76
C SER A 127 -21.51 -3.53 -7.81
N GLY A 128 -22.81 -3.49 -8.11
CA GLY A 128 -23.41 -4.26 -9.22
C GLY A 128 -23.91 -5.66 -8.88
N ASN A 129 -23.37 -6.35 -7.87
CA ASN A 129 -23.89 -7.65 -7.41
C ASN A 129 -24.40 -7.63 -5.95
N GLY A 130 -24.15 -6.55 -5.20
CA GLY A 130 -24.66 -6.38 -3.85
C GLY A 130 -24.04 -7.31 -2.79
N ARG A 131 -23.01 -8.08 -3.12
CA ARG A 131 -22.38 -9.05 -2.22
C ARG A 131 -21.45 -8.37 -1.23
N TRP A 132 -21.59 -8.71 0.04
CA TRP A 132 -20.69 -8.28 1.11
C TRP A 132 -19.44 -9.16 1.18
N SER A 133 -18.29 -8.53 1.45
CA SER A 133 -17.06 -9.25 1.77
C SER A 133 -17.13 -9.94 3.14
N ALA A 134 -16.21 -10.86 3.40
CA ALA A 134 -15.87 -11.21 4.79
C ALA A 134 -15.28 -9.99 5.52
N TRP A 135 -15.28 -10.03 6.86
CA TRP A 135 -14.57 -9.02 7.66
C TRP A 135 -13.07 -9.11 7.39
N ARG A 136 -12.45 -7.97 7.11
CA ARG A 136 -11.00 -7.83 6.85
C ARG A 136 -10.42 -6.85 7.85
N SER A 137 -9.27 -7.18 8.42
CA SER A 137 -8.56 -6.28 9.36
C SER A 137 -7.92 -5.11 8.64
N LEU A 138 -7.86 -3.97 9.33
CA LEU A 138 -7.04 -2.81 8.95
C LEU A 138 -5.87 -2.69 9.92
N ASP A 139 -4.65 -2.85 9.41
CA ASP A 139 -3.44 -2.71 10.20
C ASP A 139 -3.16 -1.24 10.51
N THR A 140 -2.67 -0.92 11.70
CA THR A 140 -2.31 0.46 12.05
C THR A 140 -1.01 0.86 11.34
N HIS A 141 -0.98 2.04 10.73
CA HIS A 141 0.15 2.56 9.93
C HIS A 141 1.19 3.31 10.77
N GLY A 142 1.19 3.15 12.10
CA GLY A 142 2.08 3.87 13.01
C GLY A 142 3.57 3.76 12.64
N GLY A 143 3.96 2.64 12.01
CA GLY A 143 5.32 2.40 11.53
C GLY A 143 5.72 3.08 10.22
N HIS A 144 4.79 3.73 9.52
CA HIS A 144 5.03 4.36 8.21
C HIS A 144 4.85 5.89 8.27
N SER A 145 4.37 6.45 9.38
CA SER A 145 4.14 7.89 9.53
C SER A 145 5.40 8.76 9.32
N PRO A 146 5.26 10.00 8.81
CA PRO A 146 6.34 10.97 8.80
C PRO A 146 6.81 11.27 10.22
N GLU A 147 8.12 11.49 10.41
CA GLU A 147 8.64 11.91 11.72
C GLU A 147 8.15 13.32 12.07
N ALA A 148 7.92 13.61 13.36
CA ALA A 148 7.26 14.82 13.87
C ALA A 148 7.90 16.15 13.44
N SER A 149 9.16 16.15 12.98
CA SER A 149 9.84 17.32 12.43
C SER A 149 9.43 17.68 11.00
N SER A 150 8.72 16.79 10.29
CA SER A 150 8.27 17.00 8.92
C SER A 150 6.95 17.77 8.86
N LYS A 151 6.96 19.02 9.35
CA LYS A 151 5.83 19.93 9.11
C LYS A 151 5.65 20.11 7.61
N ARG A 152 4.42 19.91 7.11
CA ARG A 152 4.03 20.32 5.77
C ARG A 152 4.24 21.81 5.59
N SER A 153 4.65 22.25 4.39
CA SER A 153 4.67 23.69 4.06
C SER A 153 3.26 24.30 4.14
N SER A 154 2.22 23.47 3.99
CA SER A 154 0.82 23.85 4.12
C SER A 154 0.31 23.94 5.57
N GLY A 155 1.15 23.75 6.59
CA GLY A 155 0.79 23.83 8.01
C GLY A 155 -0.10 22.69 8.57
N ARG A 156 -0.56 21.75 7.71
CA ARG A 156 -1.33 20.56 8.14
C ARG A 156 -0.40 19.54 8.79
N ARG A 157 -0.76 19.09 10.01
CA ARG A 157 -0.06 17.99 10.70
C ARG A 157 -0.44 16.66 10.05
N ALA A 158 0.52 15.72 10.03
CA ALA A 158 0.22 14.33 9.70
C ALA A 158 -0.77 13.75 10.71
N LEU A 159 -1.70 12.95 10.23
CA LEU A 159 -2.69 12.24 11.03
C LEU A 159 -2.21 10.82 11.34
N GLY A 160 -2.72 10.25 12.42
CA GLY A 160 -2.63 8.82 12.62
C GLY A 160 -3.51 8.12 11.61
N SER A 161 -3.09 6.95 11.11
CA SER A 161 -3.81 6.25 10.04
C SER A 161 -3.62 4.74 10.11
N THR A 162 -4.54 3.99 9.51
CA THR A 162 -4.35 2.58 9.15
C THR A 162 -3.64 2.46 7.81
N ALA A 163 -3.03 1.31 7.52
CA ALA A 163 -2.73 0.93 6.15
C ALA A 163 -4.06 0.94 5.36
N PRO A 164 -4.07 1.53 4.16
CA PRO A 164 -5.27 1.49 3.33
C PRO A 164 -5.51 0.08 2.80
N LEU A 165 -6.77 -0.23 2.50
CA LEU A 165 -7.20 -1.52 2.00
C LEU A 165 -7.88 -1.35 0.65
N TRP A 166 -7.29 -1.91 -0.40
CA TRP A 166 -7.99 -2.12 -1.66
C TRP A 166 -9.16 -3.09 -1.49
N VAL A 167 -10.34 -2.66 -1.92
CA VAL A 167 -11.62 -3.39 -1.84
C VAL A 167 -12.29 -3.58 -3.20
N GLY A 168 -11.73 -2.99 -4.27
CA GLY A 168 -12.38 -2.94 -5.57
C GLY A 168 -13.65 -2.09 -5.54
N ASN A 169 -14.35 -1.96 -6.68
CA ASN A 169 -15.51 -1.09 -6.80
C ASN A 169 -16.61 -1.47 -5.79
N SER A 170 -16.84 -0.57 -4.82
CA SER A 170 -17.72 -0.78 -3.68
C SER A 170 -18.65 0.42 -3.47
N ASP A 171 -19.86 0.17 -2.97
CA ASP A 171 -20.90 1.19 -2.79
C ASP A 171 -21.51 1.20 -1.37
N ALA A 172 -21.02 0.33 -0.48
CA ALA A 172 -21.37 0.34 0.94
C ALA A 172 -20.23 -0.19 1.80
N VAL A 173 -20.21 0.24 3.06
CA VAL A 173 -19.16 -0.11 4.03
C VAL A 173 -19.73 -0.35 5.42
N ARG A 174 -19.15 -1.31 6.12
CA ARG A 174 -19.29 -1.50 7.56
C ARG A 174 -17.92 -1.47 8.20
N VAL A 175 -17.82 -0.86 9.36
CA VAL A 175 -16.60 -0.80 10.16
C VAL A 175 -16.93 -1.31 11.54
N ARG A 176 -16.03 -2.08 12.13
CA ARG A 176 -16.08 -2.44 13.55
C ARG A 176 -14.73 -2.32 14.20
N ILE A 177 -14.73 -2.13 15.51
CA ILE A 177 -13.55 -2.29 16.35
C ILE A 177 -13.81 -3.42 17.34
N VAL A 178 -12.95 -4.42 17.33
CA VAL A 178 -13.05 -5.59 18.22
C VAL A 178 -11.90 -5.58 19.23
N PRO A 179 -12.10 -6.01 20.48
CA PRO A 179 -11.01 -6.16 21.44
C PRO A 179 -9.91 -7.06 20.86
N HIS A 180 -8.65 -6.78 21.18
CA HIS A 180 -7.58 -7.72 20.85
C HIS A 180 -7.86 -9.06 21.55
N LYS A 181 -7.68 -10.18 20.84
CA LYS A 181 -7.78 -11.50 21.48
C LYS A 181 -6.69 -11.58 22.54
N SER A 182 -7.05 -11.64 23.81
CA SER A 182 -6.11 -11.99 24.88
C SER A 182 -5.51 -13.36 24.53
N PRO A 183 -4.18 -13.55 24.56
CA PRO A 183 -3.62 -14.88 24.50
C PRO A 183 -4.17 -15.65 25.70
N THR A 184 -4.81 -16.80 25.45
CA THR A 184 -5.23 -17.73 26.50
C THR A 184 -4.00 -18.11 27.31
N ARG A 185 -3.83 -17.51 28.49
CA ARG A 185 -2.82 -17.95 29.45
C ARG A 185 -3.28 -19.27 30.05
N ALA A 186 -2.61 -20.34 29.68
CA ALA A 186 -2.65 -21.59 30.42
C ALA A 186 -1.85 -21.41 31.73
N SER A 187 -2.51 -20.88 32.77
CA SER A 187 -2.17 -21.08 34.18
C SER A 187 -3.05 -20.17 35.03
N GLY A 188 -3.85 -20.77 35.92
CA GLY A 188 -4.73 -20.05 36.83
C GLY A 188 -3.93 -19.18 37.80
N GLN A 189 -4.04 -17.86 37.63
CA GLN A 189 -3.85 -16.86 38.67
C GLN A 189 -4.60 -15.59 38.22
N SER A 190 -5.73 -15.33 38.87
CA SER A 190 -6.60 -14.20 38.59
C SER A 190 -6.09 -12.94 39.29
N HIS A 191 -5.40 -12.08 38.54
CA HIS A 191 -5.54 -10.64 38.72
C HIS A 191 -6.35 -10.13 37.53
N GLY A 192 -7.60 -9.74 37.79
CA GLY A 192 -8.52 -9.22 36.80
C GLY A 192 -8.00 -7.92 36.22
N GLN A 193 -7.29 -8.01 35.10
CA GLN A 193 -7.12 -6.89 34.19
C GLN A 193 -8.27 -7.02 33.18
N GLU A 194 -9.36 -6.30 33.42
CA GLU A 194 -10.45 -6.16 32.45
C GLU A 194 -9.84 -5.91 31.07
N GLY A 195 -10.18 -6.74 30.09
CA GLY A 195 -9.81 -6.47 28.70
C GLY A 195 -10.37 -5.09 28.34
N GLY A 196 -9.48 -4.12 28.14
CA GLY A 196 -9.89 -2.72 27.93
C GLY A 196 -10.91 -2.61 26.80
N LYS A 197 -11.93 -1.77 26.99
CA LYS A 197 -12.98 -1.54 25.99
C LYS A 197 -12.37 -1.14 24.65
N ALA A 198 -12.89 -1.71 23.58
CA ALA A 198 -12.46 -1.38 22.24
C ALA A 198 -12.80 0.09 21.92
N GLU A 199 -11.78 0.90 21.65
CA GLU A 199 -11.91 2.37 21.58
C GLU A 199 -11.07 2.97 20.44
N LEU A 200 -11.67 3.95 19.74
CA LEU A 200 -11.01 4.69 18.66
C LEU A 200 -10.37 5.98 19.18
N PRO A 201 -9.23 6.41 18.61
CA PRO A 201 -8.65 7.69 18.94
C PRO A 201 -9.56 8.87 18.58
N GLY A 202 -9.39 9.98 19.28
CA GLY A 202 -10.19 11.19 19.08
C GLY A 202 -10.17 11.71 17.64
N GLY A 203 -11.37 11.99 17.12
CA GLY A 203 -11.54 12.50 15.75
C GLY A 203 -11.25 11.47 14.67
N ALA A 204 -11.39 10.18 14.97
CA ALA A 204 -11.34 9.13 13.97
C ALA A 204 -12.37 9.35 12.86
N ARG A 205 -11.98 9.04 11.62
CA ARG A 205 -12.81 9.13 10.43
C ARG A 205 -12.46 7.99 9.48
N LEU A 206 -13.48 7.41 8.86
CA LEU A 206 -13.37 6.48 7.76
C LEU A 206 -13.15 7.28 6.47
N GLU A 207 -12.19 6.83 5.67
CA GLU A 207 -11.79 7.47 4.42
C GLU A 207 -12.08 6.51 3.28
N LEU A 208 -13.05 6.87 2.45
CA LEU A 208 -13.43 6.11 1.26
C LEU A 208 -12.84 6.79 0.04
N VAL A 209 -11.96 6.08 -0.67
CA VAL A 209 -11.16 6.65 -1.75
C VAL A 209 -11.58 6.05 -3.08
N ASP A 210 -11.95 6.93 -4.01
CA ASP A 210 -12.03 6.65 -5.43
C ASP A 210 -10.69 7.09 -6.07
N PRO A 211 -9.90 6.16 -6.62
CA PRO A 211 -8.61 6.46 -7.25
C PRO A 211 -8.74 7.28 -8.54
N GLY A 212 -9.97 7.45 -9.06
CA GLY A 212 -10.22 8.11 -10.34
C GLY A 212 -9.89 7.23 -11.54
N PRO A 213 -10.22 7.72 -12.76
CA PRO A 213 -10.05 6.98 -13.99
C PRO A 213 -8.58 6.62 -14.26
N ASP A 214 -8.36 5.60 -15.09
CA ASP A 214 -7.03 5.09 -15.44
C ASP A 214 -6.18 6.07 -16.25
N THR A 215 -6.79 7.14 -16.77
CA THR A 215 -6.11 8.22 -17.49
C THR A 215 -6.67 9.58 -17.07
N PRO A 216 -5.84 10.61 -16.87
CA PRO A 216 -6.32 11.99 -16.83
C PRO A 216 -7.01 12.29 -18.16
N SER A 217 -8.26 12.74 -18.12
CA SER A 217 -8.93 13.27 -19.31
C SER A 217 -8.12 14.45 -19.84
N SER A 218 -7.36 14.23 -20.91
CA SER A 218 -6.83 15.32 -21.71
C SER A 218 -8.01 15.99 -22.38
N GLY A 219 -8.37 17.19 -21.92
CA GLY A 219 -9.40 18.00 -22.53
C GLY A 219 -9.19 18.10 -24.04
N THR A 220 -10.17 17.62 -24.80
CA THR A 220 -10.20 17.65 -26.25
C THR A 220 -10.40 19.09 -26.72
N GLY A 221 -9.30 19.82 -26.87
CA GLY A 221 -9.23 21.01 -27.73
C GLY A 221 -8.77 20.57 -29.12
N SER A 222 -9.72 20.12 -29.94
CA SER A 222 -9.46 19.80 -31.35
C SER A 222 -9.01 21.08 -32.08
N ARG A 223 -7.78 21.08 -32.60
CA ARG A 223 -7.40 21.94 -33.72
C ARG A 223 -6.69 21.06 -34.74
N ASP A 224 -7.30 21.00 -35.92
CA ASP A 224 -6.91 20.18 -37.06
C ASP A 224 -5.45 20.39 -37.51
N PRO A 225 -4.81 19.34 -38.07
CA PRO A 225 -3.48 19.45 -38.65
C PRO A 225 -3.57 19.98 -40.08
N LYS A 226 -2.96 21.14 -40.36
CA LYS A 226 -2.61 21.51 -41.74
C LYS A 226 -1.14 21.17 -42.03
N GLU A 227 -1.05 20.38 -43.09
CA GLU A 227 0.06 19.77 -43.81
C GLU A 227 1.16 20.74 -44.30
N ARG A 228 2.35 20.16 -44.58
CA ARG A 228 3.47 20.61 -45.48
C ARG A 228 4.58 21.45 -44.81
N ARG A 229 5.89 21.20 -44.99
CA ARG A 229 6.71 20.61 -46.09
C ARG A 229 8.06 20.10 -45.54
N ASP A 230 8.64 19.07 -46.15
CA ASP A 230 10.07 18.69 -46.06
C ASP A 230 11.00 19.76 -46.64
N PRO A 231 12.27 19.80 -46.19
CA PRO A 231 13.34 19.49 -47.14
C PRO A 231 14.48 18.61 -46.60
N GLY A 232 14.87 17.61 -47.40
CA GLY A 232 16.25 17.33 -47.86
C GLY A 232 17.39 16.98 -46.88
N PRO A 233 18.26 16.00 -47.19
CA PRO A 233 19.24 15.46 -46.25
C PRO A 233 20.50 16.33 -46.18
N GLY A 234 20.82 16.83 -44.98
CA GLY A 234 22.08 17.49 -44.67
C GLY A 234 22.91 16.64 -43.72
N ALA A 235 24.02 16.10 -44.22
CA ALA A 235 25.04 15.45 -43.42
C ALA A 235 25.64 16.45 -42.42
N GLY A 236 25.65 16.08 -41.14
CA GLY A 236 26.31 16.80 -40.07
C GLY A 236 26.57 15.84 -38.92
N ARG A 237 27.79 15.29 -38.88
CA ARG A 237 28.34 14.66 -37.69
C ARG A 237 28.44 15.74 -36.62
N ASP A 238 27.78 15.54 -35.48
CA ASP A 238 28.23 16.11 -34.22
C ASP A 238 27.86 15.16 -33.07
N GLY A 239 28.89 14.69 -32.39
CA GLY A 239 28.78 13.92 -31.16
C GLY A 239 28.36 14.86 -30.03
N GLY A 240 27.07 14.86 -29.72
CA GLY A 240 26.54 15.52 -28.53
C GLY A 240 26.55 14.57 -27.34
N GLU A 241 27.43 14.83 -26.37
CA GLU A 241 27.38 14.24 -25.03
C GLU A 241 25.98 14.43 -24.43
N ALA A 242 25.27 13.31 -24.22
CA ALA A 242 23.98 13.29 -23.57
C ALA A 242 24.15 13.50 -22.06
N ASN A 243 24.05 14.76 -21.61
CA ASN A 243 23.93 15.11 -20.20
C ASN A 243 22.72 14.38 -19.55
N GLY A 244 23.00 13.41 -18.68
CA GLY A 244 22.03 12.54 -17.99
C GLY A 244 21.06 13.25 -17.05
N GLU A 245 21.29 14.53 -16.75
CA GLU A 245 20.40 15.37 -15.91
C GLU A 245 19.03 15.65 -16.55
N THR A 246 18.86 15.50 -17.87
CA THR A 246 17.65 15.97 -18.57
C THR A 246 16.50 14.95 -18.63
N ALA A 247 16.81 13.65 -18.66
CA ALA A 247 15.81 12.58 -18.85
C ALA A 247 15.21 12.04 -17.52
N GLU A 248 15.78 12.39 -16.36
CA GLU A 248 15.33 11.86 -15.07
C GLU A 248 14.57 12.84 -14.18
N SER A 249 14.47 14.11 -14.57
CA SER A 249 13.58 15.03 -13.86
C SER A 249 12.13 14.58 -14.08
N PRO A 250 11.31 14.41 -13.02
CA PRO A 250 9.93 13.91 -13.13
C PRO A 250 9.09 14.68 -14.15
N GLU A 251 9.38 15.96 -14.35
CA GLU A 251 8.66 16.88 -15.24
C GLU A 251 9.09 16.80 -16.71
N LYS A 252 10.25 16.18 -17.01
CA LYS A 252 10.84 16.14 -18.37
C LYS A 252 10.83 14.75 -19.02
N ARG A 253 10.27 13.74 -18.34
CA ARG A 253 10.22 12.35 -18.84
C ARG A 253 9.14 12.19 -19.93
N PRO A 254 9.51 11.81 -21.18
CA PRO A 254 8.53 11.72 -22.26
C PRO A 254 7.56 10.54 -22.13
N GLY A 255 7.93 9.46 -21.42
CA GLY A 255 7.17 8.20 -21.39
C GLY A 255 6.55 7.79 -20.04
N GLY A 256 5.60 6.86 -20.10
CA GLY A 256 5.01 6.20 -18.94
C GLY A 256 5.87 5.07 -18.34
N VAL A 257 6.87 4.59 -19.07
CA VAL A 257 7.80 3.54 -18.60
C VAL A 257 9.22 3.95 -18.96
N LEU A 258 10.15 3.80 -18.01
CA LEU A 258 11.58 3.90 -18.27
C LEU A 258 12.13 2.50 -18.58
N PRO A 259 12.63 2.26 -19.81
CA PRO A 259 13.07 0.95 -20.27
C PRO A 259 14.30 0.45 -19.51
N ALA A 260 14.45 -0.83 -19.23
CA ALA A 260 15.58 -1.38 -18.48
C ALA A 260 16.93 -1.02 -19.12
N MET A 261 17.95 -0.87 -18.29
CA MET A 261 19.33 -0.68 -18.70
C MET A 261 20.17 -1.89 -18.32
N THR A 262 21.11 -2.26 -19.17
CA THR A 262 22.20 -3.18 -18.81
C THR A 262 23.07 -2.57 -17.70
N SER A 263 23.88 -3.39 -17.01
CA SER A 263 24.80 -2.86 -15.99
C SER A 263 25.81 -1.87 -16.57
N ALA A 264 26.24 -2.07 -17.83
CA ALA A 264 27.16 -1.16 -18.51
C ALA A 264 26.50 0.21 -18.77
N GLN A 265 25.27 0.23 -19.31
CA GLN A 265 24.51 1.46 -19.51
C GLN A 265 24.20 2.15 -18.17
N THR A 266 23.83 1.37 -17.16
CA THR A 266 23.56 1.90 -15.81
C THR A 266 24.80 2.56 -15.22
N ARG A 267 25.99 1.95 -15.39
CA ARG A 267 27.25 2.58 -14.99
C ARG A 267 27.61 3.79 -15.85
N ALA A 268 27.30 3.81 -17.14
CA ALA A 268 27.56 5.01 -17.95
C ALA A 268 26.64 6.17 -17.51
N THR A 269 25.36 5.91 -17.23
CA THR A 269 24.40 6.93 -16.82
C THR A 269 24.63 7.39 -15.38
N TYR A 270 24.76 6.47 -14.43
CA TYR A 270 24.88 6.81 -13.00
C TYR A 270 26.31 6.67 -12.46
N GLY A 271 27.28 6.28 -13.26
CA GLY A 271 28.70 6.27 -12.87
C GLY A 271 29.22 7.67 -12.58
N ASP A 272 28.75 8.65 -13.34
CA ASP A 272 29.11 10.06 -13.14
C ASP A 272 27.98 10.85 -12.46
N ASP A 273 26.70 10.58 -12.77
CA ASP A 273 25.57 11.27 -12.10
C ASP A 273 25.28 10.77 -10.68
N ALA A 274 25.62 9.52 -10.31
CA ALA A 274 25.59 9.15 -8.88
C ALA A 274 26.66 9.88 -8.07
N ALA A 275 27.72 10.35 -8.73
CA ALA A 275 28.74 11.19 -8.12
C ALA A 275 28.26 12.64 -7.87
N LYS A 276 27.17 13.07 -8.51
CA LYS A 276 26.42 14.30 -8.18
C LYS A 276 25.27 14.05 -7.19
N ALA A 277 24.65 12.87 -7.21
CA ALA A 277 23.52 12.53 -6.33
C ALA A 277 23.92 12.09 -4.90
N THR A 278 25.22 11.94 -4.61
CA THR A 278 25.75 11.63 -3.27
C THR A 278 26.98 12.48 -2.94
N PRO A 279 27.19 12.89 -1.67
CA PRO A 279 28.37 13.64 -1.24
C PRO A 279 29.70 12.87 -1.31
N SER A 280 29.72 11.57 -1.61
CA SER A 280 30.95 10.78 -1.73
C SER A 280 31.33 10.63 -3.21
N ARG A 281 31.72 11.76 -3.80
CA ARG A 281 32.28 11.83 -5.16
C ARG A 281 33.74 11.36 -5.20
N SER A 282 34.46 11.49 -4.09
CA SER A 282 35.92 11.28 -4.01
C SER A 282 36.35 9.86 -3.63
N ASP A 283 35.45 9.01 -3.15
CA ASP A 283 35.84 7.72 -2.54
C ASP A 283 35.32 6.49 -3.30
N ARG A 284 34.67 6.67 -4.46
CA ARG A 284 34.09 5.53 -5.19
C ARG A 284 35.12 4.92 -6.15
N PRO A 285 35.51 3.64 -5.96
CA PRO A 285 36.46 2.99 -6.84
C PRO A 285 35.87 2.79 -8.25
N ALA A 286 36.74 2.81 -9.26
CA ALA A 286 36.40 2.70 -10.69
C ALA A 286 35.67 1.40 -11.07
N ASP A 287 35.62 0.41 -10.17
CA ASP A 287 34.94 -0.87 -10.34
C ASP A 287 33.54 -0.91 -9.72
N ALA A 288 32.88 0.25 -9.54
CA ALA A 288 31.58 0.40 -8.91
C ALA A 288 30.59 -0.70 -9.35
N ARG A 289 30.29 -1.59 -8.41
CA ARG A 289 29.45 -2.78 -8.56
C ARG A 289 27.96 -2.40 -8.54
N ILE A 290 27.52 -1.75 -9.62
CA ILE A 290 26.14 -1.29 -9.84
C ILE A 290 25.39 -2.35 -10.66
N GLY A 291 24.24 -2.81 -10.14
CA GLY A 291 23.35 -3.72 -10.88
C GLY A 291 22.58 -3.03 -12.01
N PRO A 292 21.98 -3.78 -12.93
CA PRO A 292 21.21 -3.22 -14.04
C PRO A 292 19.97 -2.48 -13.53
N ARG A 293 19.67 -1.29 -14.05
CA ARG A 293 18.40 -0.63 -13.75
C ARG A 293 17.23 -1.40 -14.38
N PRO A 294 16.21 -1.82 -13.61
CA PRO A 294 15.05 -2.50 -14.18
C PRO A 294 14.14 -1.55 -14.97
N ASP A 295 13.15 -2.12 -15.67
CA ASP A 295 12.01 -1.34 -16.16
C ASP A 295 11.28 -0.70 -14.99
N ILE A 296 10.89 0.57 -15.11
CA ILE A 296 10.14 1.27 -14.07
C ILE A 296 8.99 2.07 -14.70
N VAL A 297 7.76 1.77 -14.27
CA VAL A 297 6.58 2.59 -14.58
C VAL A 297 6.72 3.91 -13.83
N THR A 298 6.78 5.02 -14.56
CA THR A 298 6.97 6.35 -13.98
C THR A 298 5.70 6.82 -13.29
N ARG A 299 5.83 7.88 -12.48
CA ARG A 299 4.67 8.58 -11.91
C ARG A 299 3.63 8.98 -12.97
N LYS A 300 4.10 9.51 -14.10
CA LYS A 300 3.24 9.78 -15.26
C LYS A 300 2.58 8.50 -15.79
N GLY A 301 3.32 7.39 -15.86
CA GLY A 301 2.84 6.12 -16.38
C GLY A 301 1.72 5.45 -15.59
N TRP A 302 1.72 5.58 -14.26
CA TRP A 302 0.61 5.07 -13.44
C TRP A 302 -0.49 6.11 -13.16
N GLY A 303 -0.33 7.33 -13.68
CA GLY A 303 -1.33 8.40 -13.58
C GLY A 303 -1.27 9.19 -12.27
N ALA A 304 -0.07 9.44 -11.75
CA ALA A 304 0.13 10.29 -10.58
C ALA A 304 -0.37 11.72 -10.83
N ASP A 305 -1.24 12.21 -9.96
CA ASP A 305 -1.57 13.63 -9.93
C ASP A 305 -0.54 14.39 -9.07
N GLU A 306 0.45 14.96 -9.75
CA GLU A 306 1.54 15.72 -9.13
C GLU A 306 1.07 16.96 -8.35
N SER A 307 -0.14 17.47 -8.60
CA SER A 307 -0.70 18.61 -7.86
C SER A 307 -1.10 18.25 -6.42
N MET A 308 -1.20 16.96 -6.09
CA MET A 308 -1.55 16.52 -4.74
C MET A 308 -0.39 16.67 -3.77
N ARG A 309 0.83 16.30 -4.18
CA ARG A 309 2.01 16.30 -3.30
C ARG A 309 2.54 17.70 -3.03
N GLU A 310 3.44 17.79 -2.07
CA GLU A 310 4.26 18.99 -1.91
C GLU A 310 5.27 19.17 -3.05
N LYS A 311 5.61 20.44 -3.31
CA LYS A 311 6.57 20.83 -4.33
C LYS A 311 8.01 20.47 -3.95
N GLU A 312 8.35 20.62 -2.67
CA GLU A 312 9.71 20.42 -2.17
C GLU A 312 9.99 18.96 -1.81
N PHE A 313 11.22 18.54 -2.08
CA PHE A 313 11.73 17.21 -1.78
C PHE A 313 12.71 17.25 -0.61
N SER A 314 12.72 16.19 0.19
CA SER A 314 13.73 15.98 1.24
C SER A 314 14.70 14.90 0.80
N TYR A 315 16.00 15.14 0.98
CA TYR A 315 17.06 14.22 0.61
C TYR A 315 17.91 13.88 1.83
N SER A 316 18.27 12.60 1.95
CA SER A 316 19.35 12.15 2.81
C SER A 316 20.71 12.33 2.12
N LYS A 317 21.81 12.05 2.82
CA LYS A 317 23.14 12.10 2.19
C LYS A 317 23.36 10.92 1.23
N THR A 318 22.78 9.77 1.54
CA THR A 318 22.94 8.55 0.73
C THR A 318 21.77 7.59 0.98
N VAL A 319 21.82 6.38 0.40
CA VAL A 319 20.97 5.25 0.78
C VAL A 319 21.87 4.10 1.20
N LYS A 320 21.70 3.67 2.45
CA LYS A 320 22.43 2.55 3.09
C LYS A 320 21.65 1.25 3.07
N ALA A 321 20.31 1.31 3.13
CA ALA A 321 19.47 0.11 3.15
C ALA A 321 18.20 0.28 2.32
N ALA A 322 17.70 -0.84 1.81
CA ALA A 322 16.36 -1.00 1.29
C ALA A 322 15.48 -1.72 2.32
N PHE A 323 14.39 -1.08 2.74
CA PHE A 323 13.36 -1.70 3.56
C PHE A 323 12.24 -2.22 2.66
N VAL A 324 12.02 -3.53 2.69
CA VAL A 324 10.94 -4.21 1.98
C VAL A 324 9.69 -4.22 2.86
N HIS A 325 8.59 -3.81 2.24
CA HIS A 325 7.25 -3.74 2.81
C HIS A 325 6.29 -4.60 1.99
N HIS A 326 5.12 -4.89 2.55
CA HIS A 326 3.92 -5.17 1.77
C HIS A 326 2.90 -4.03 1.95
N SER A 327 1.91 -3.90 1.06
CA SER A 327 0.81 -2.95 1.31
C SER A 327 -0.21 -3.47 2.33
N ALA A 328 -0.12 -4.76 2.69
CA ALA A 328 -1.09 -5.48 3.53
C ALA A 328 -2.50 -5.53 2.92
N GLU A 329 -2.59 -5.37 1.60
CA GLU A 329 -3.85 -5.41 0.85
C GLU A 329 -4.23 -6.83 0.41
N THR A 330 -5.26 -6.96 -0.41
CA THR A 330 -5.59 -8.23 -1.06
C THR A 330 -4.61 -8.55 -2.20
N ASN A 331 -4.41 -9.85 -2.46
CA ASN A 331 -3.75 -10.33 -3.67
C ASN A 331 -4.74 -10.50 -4.85
N ASP A 332 -6.05 -10.31 -4.60
CA ASP A 332 -7.15 -10.49 -5.55
C ASP A 332 -7.36 -9.26 -6.45
N TYR A 333 -6.29 -8.75 -7.04
CA TYR A 333 -6.33 -7.72 -8.08
C TYR A 333 -5.73 -8.26 -9.38
N THR A 334 -6.11 -7.74 -10.54
CA THR A 334 -5.39 -7.99 -11.79
C THR A 334 -4.20 -7.05 -11.90
N CYS A 335 -3.10 -7.42 -12.55
CA CYS A 335 -1.92 -6.54 -12.61
C CYS A 335 -2.21 -5.20 -13.32
N ASP A 336 -3.24 -5.14 -14.18
CA ASP A 336 -3.70 -3.89 -14.79
C ASP A 336 -4.40 -2.95 -13.78
N GLN A 337 -4.85 -3.45 -12.63
CA GLN A 337 -5.39 -2.64 -11.54
C GLN A 337 -4.29 -2.02 -10.65
N ALA A 338 -3.02 -2.45 -10.78
CA ALA A 338 -1.94 -1.93 -9.95
C ALA A 338 -1.79 -0.39 -10.02
N PRO A 339 -1.86 0.28 -11.19
CA PRO A 339 -1.89 1.74 -11.24
C PRO A 339 -3.02 2.38 -10.43
N ALA A 340 -4.25 1.82 -10.47
CA ALA A 340 -5.38 2.33 -9.71
C ALA A 340 -5.19 2.16 -8.20
N ILE A 341 -4.65 1.01 -7.77
CA ILE A 341 -4.27 0.77 -6.36
C ILE A 341 -3.26 1.83 -5.92
N ILE A 342 -2.19 2.05 -6.70
CA ILE A 342 -1.14 3.02 -6.39
C ILE A 342 -1.71 4.45 -6.30
N ARG A 343 -2.59 4.86 -7.22
CA ARG A 343 -3.28 6.17 -7.15
C ARG A 343 -4.13 6.29 -5.88
N GLY A 344 -4.82 5.22 -5.49
CA GLY A 344 -5.62 5.16 -4.27
C GLY A 344 -4.77 5.33 -3.01
N ILE A 345 -3.66 4.58 -2.88
CA ILE A 345 -2.72 4.70 -1.76
C ILE A 345 -2.09 6.10 -1.74
N TYR A 346 -1.70 6.64 -2.89
CA TYR A 346 -1.14 7.97 -3.01
C TYR A 346 -2.11 9.06 -2.51
N ARG A 347 -3.36 9.01 -2.98
CA ARG A 347 -4.42 9.91 -2.52
C ARG A 347 -4.68 9.76 -1.02
N TYR A 348 -4.74 8.52 -0.51
CA TYR A 348 -4.93 8.26 0.91
C TYR A 348 -3.79 8.88 1.76
N HIS A 349 -2.52 8.61 1.41
CA HIS A 349 -1.38 9.20 2.12
C HIS A 349 -1.44 10.72 2.14
N VAL A 350 -1.74 11.37 1.01
CA VAL A 350 -1.66 12.83 0.89
C VAL A 350 -2.93 13.55 1.39
N LYS A 351 -4.11 13.11 0.96
CA LYS A 351 -5.39 13.79 1.25
C LYS A 351 -6.02 13.33 2.56
N SER A 352 -5.83 12.06 2.93
CA SER A 352 -6.40 11.50 4.15
C SER A 352 -5.41 11.58 5.32
N SER A 353 -4.21 11.00 5.18
CA SER A 353 -3.20 10.96 6.27
C SER A 353 -2.37 12.25 6.39
N GLY A 354 -2.47 13.16 5.42
CA GLY A 354 -1.79 14.46 5.45
C GLY A 354 -0.29 14.39 5.20
N TRP A 355 0.19 13.35 4.50
CA TRP A 355 1.60 13.19 4.15
C TRP A 355 2.00 14.10 2.99
N ARG A 356 3.31 14.26 2.80
CA ARG A 356 3.88 15.13 1.75
C ARG A 356 3.75 14.54 0.35
N ASP A 357 3.78 13.22 0.25
CA ASP A 357 3.71 12.40 -0.97
C ASP A 357 3.41 10.94 -0.57
N LEU A 358 3.43 10.01 -1.53
CA LEU A 358 3.47 8.57 -1.26
C LEU A 358 4.70 8.21 -0.40
N GLY A 359 4.49 7.43 0.66
CA GLY A 359 5.55 7.13 1.64
C GLY A 359 6.68 6.24 1.13
N TYR A 360 6.38 5.30 0.24
CA TYR A 360 7.36 4.39 -0.36
C TYR A 360 8.07 5.03 -1.54
N ASN A 361 9.37 4.75 -1.69
CA ASN A 361 10.13 5.21 -2.85
C ASN A 361 9.77 4.41 -4.12
N PHE A 362 9.46 3.12 -3.95
CA PHE A 362 9.07 2.24 -5.05
C PHE A 362 7.96 1.29 -4.61
N LEU A 363 7.22 0.78 -5.60
CA LEU A 363 6.25 -0.29 -5.41
C LEU A 363 6.49 -1.41 -6.42
N VAL A 364 6.11 -2.64 -6.05
CA VAL A 364 6.21 -3.82 -6.91
C VAL A 364 4.86 -4.53 -6.89
N ASP A 365 4.26 -4.76 -8.04
CA ASP A 365 3.04 -5.58 -8.13
C ASP A 365 3.35 -7.08 -8.13
N LYS A 366 2.33 -7.93 -7.99
CA LYS A 366 2.49 -9.39 -8.01
C LYS A 366 2.97 -9.96 -9.35
N CYS A 367 2.92 -9.17 -10.42
CA CYS A 367 3.47 -9.50 -11.74
C CYS A 367 4.95 -9.08 -11.89
N GLY A 368 5.55 -8.44 -10.88
CA GLY A 368 6.93 -7.98 -10.91
C GLY A 368 7.14 -6.65 -11.65
N LYS A 369 6.08 -5.90 -11.98
CA LYS A 369 6.24 -4.53 -12.48
C LYS A 369 6.68 -3.62 -11.33
N ILE A 370 7.69 -2.80 -11.58
CA ILE A 370 8.22 -1.83 -10.62
C ILE A 370 7.65 -0.45 -10.96
N TYR A 371 7.21 0.26 -9.95
CA TYR A 371 6.60 1.58 -10.06
C TYR A 371 7.41 2.61 -9.28
N GLU A 372 7.62 3.78 -9.86
CA GLU A 372 8.14 4.95 -9.17
C GLU A 372 7.13 5.42 -8.12
N GLY A 373 7.51 5.40 -6.85
CA GLY A 373 6.69 5.89 -5.76
C GLY A 373 6.97 7.37 -5.48
N ARG A 374 7.67 7.66 -4.39
CA ARG A 374 7.96 9.02 -3.92
C ARG A 374 8.77 9.84 -4.93
N ALA A 375 8.27 11.04 -5.25
CA ALA A 375 8.89 11.96 -6.20
C ALA A 375 10.18 12.60 -5.64
N GLY A 376 11.04 13.08 -6.56
CA GLY A 376 12.32 13.73 -6.24
C GLY A 376 13.53 13.09 -6.95
N GLY A 377 13.32 12.01 -7.71
CA GLY A 377 14.34 11.36 -8.53
C GLY A 377 14.73 9.98 -7.97
N MET A 378 14.49 8.94 -8.76
CA MET A 378 14.65 7.53 -8.34
C MET A 378 16.08 7.13 -7.99
N ALA A 379 17.08 7.68 -8.67
CA ALA A 379 18.49 7.46 -8.34
C ALA A 379 18.94 8.26 -7.09
N ARG A 380 18.24 9.34 -6.72
CA ARG A 380 18.62 10.22 -5.60
C ARG A 380 18.19 9.65 -4.24
N PRO A 381 18.84 10.03 -3.14
CA PRO A 381 18.49 9.58 -1.79
C PRO A 381 17.26 10.34 -1.25
N VAL A 382 16.13 10.28 -1.97
CA VAL A 382 14.87 10.90 -1.54
C VAL A 382 14.40 10.23 -0.26
N MET A 383 14.28 11.01 0.82
CA MET A 383 13.82 10.51 2.11
C MET A 383 12.36 10.08 2.02
N GLY A 384 12.07 8.84 2.39
CA GLY A 384 10.73 8.24 2.42
C GLY A 384 9.92 8.54 3.69
N ALA A 385 8.75 7.92 3.79
CA ALA A 385 7.90 7.85 4.99
C ALA A 385 7.30 6.44 5.02
N HIS A 386 8.13 5.47 5.38
CA HIS A 386 7.80 4.05 5.29
C HIS A 386 8.30 3.27 6.50
N THR A 387 9.41 3.67 7.12
CA THR A 387 9.98 3.01 8.30
C THR A 387 10.26 4.08 9.34
N PHE A 388 9.29 4.33 10.22
CA PHE A 388 9.42 5.30 11.31
C PHE A 388 10.69 5.01 12.13
N GLY A 389 11.52 6.04 12.32
CA GLY A 389 12.84 5.93 12.95
C GLY A 389 13.98 5.57 11.99
N PHE A 390 13.71 5.11 10.77
CA PHE A 390 14.72 4.77 9.78
C PHE A 390 14.37 5.26 8.38
N ASN A 391 13.58 6.32 8.24
CA ASN A 391 13.26 6.94 6.96
C ASN A 391 14.47 7.61 6.30
N ALA A 392 15.40 8.11 7.13
CA ALA A 392 16.64 8.72 6.66
C ALA A 392 17.66 7.65 6.25
N ASP A 393 18.46 7.96 5.23
CA ASP A 393 19.48 7.08 4.64
C ASP A 393 18.94 5.74 4.10
N THR A 394 17.65 5.62 3.79
CA THR A 394 17.04 4.37 3.32
C THR A 394 16.12 4.59 2.13
N THR A 395 15.73 3.49 1.49
CA THR A 395 14.70 3.46 0.47
C THR A 395 13.63 2.43 0.83
N GLY A 396 12.37 2.80 0.71
CA GLY A 396 11.23 1.92 0.97
C GLY A 396 10.68 1.31 -0.32
N ILE A 397 10.52 -0.01 -0.34
CA ILE A 397 9.95 -0.76 -1.46
C ILE A 397 8.71 -1.51 -0.96
N ALA A 398 7.51 -1.14 -1.42
CA ALA A 398 6.27 -1.82 -1.05
C ALA A 398 5.82 -2.82 -2.11
N VAL A 399 5.70 -4.08 -1.74
CA VAL A 399 5.06 -5.10 -2.58
C VAL A 399 3.55 -5.02 -2.40
N LEU A 400 2.81 -4.77 -3.48
CA LEU A 400 1.36 -4.70 -3.45
C LEU A 400 0.77 -6.08 -3.12
N GLY A 401 -0.03 -6.13 -2.06
CA GLY A 401 -0.69 -7.34 -1.57
C GLY A 401 -0.33 -7.70 -0.13
N THR A 402 -0.64 -8.94 0.25
CA THR A 402 -0.33 -9.52 1.56
C THR A 402 0.43 -10.84 1.41
N TYR A 403 1.51 -10.97 2.18
CA TYR A 403 2.45 -12.09 2.10
C TYR A 403 2.73 -12.71 3.48
N THR A 404 1.73 -12.64 4.36
CA THR A 404 1.79 -13.28 5.69
C THR A 404 1.68 -14.80 5.57
N LYS A 405 0.80 -15.29 4.69
CA LYS A 405 0.55 -16.72 4.51
C LYS A 405 0.95 -17.24 3.13
N GLU A 406 0.87 -16.39 2.12
CA GLU A 406 1.18 -16.69 0.73
C GLU A 406 2.60 -16.22 0.37
N SER A 407 3.35 -17.06 -0.36
CA SER A 407 4.67 -16.70 -0.88
C SER A 407 4.57 -15.67 -1.99
N ALA A 408 5.59 -14.82 -2.11
CA ALA A 408 5.61 -13.87 -3.21
C ALA A 408 5.92 -14.61 -4.52
N PRO A 409 5.24 -14.28 -5.63
CA PRO A 409 5.57 -14.82 -6.93
C PRO A 409 7.04 -14.59 -7.26
N LYS A 410 7.65 -15.50 -8.03
CA LYS A 410 9.06 -15.38 -8.45
C LYS A 410 9.35 -14.02 -9.14
N ALA A 411 8.39 -13.51 -9.91
CA ALA A 411 8.50 -12.20 -10.55
C ALA A 411 8.71 -11.06 -9.53
N VAL A 412 8.08 -11.13 -8.34
CA VAL A 412 8.28 -10.16 -7.26
C VAL A 412 9.69 -10.25 -6.70
N THR A 413 10.16 -11.45 -6.36
CA THR A 413 11.50 -11.61 -5.77
C THR A 413 12.61 -11.25 -6.77
N GLU A 414 12.42 -11.52 -8.06
CA GLU A 414 13.30 -11.06 -9.14
C GLU A 414 13.28 -9.53 -9.30
N ALA A 415 12.10 -8.90 -9.23
CA ALA A 415 11.95 -7.45 -9.28
C ALA A 415 12.62 -6.75 -8.09
N LEU A 416 12.39 -7.26 -6.86
CA LEU A 416 13.07 -6.79 -5.65
C LEU A 416 14.59 -6.90 -5.79
N ALA A 417 15.10 -8.04 -6.29
CA ALA A 417 16.53 -8.23 -6.45
C ALA A 417 17.15 -7.24 -7.45
N LYS A 418 16.52 -7.03 -8.61
CA LYS A 418 16.97 -6.05 -9.63
C LYS A 418 16.93 -4.63 -9.07
N LEU A 419 15.84 -4.25 -8.43
CA LEU A 419 15.66 -2.91 -7.86
C LEU A 419 16.66 -2.64 -6.73
N SER A 420 16.85 -3.57 -5.81
CA SER A 420 17.84 -3.45 -4.74
C SER A 420 19.27 -3.42 -5.28
N ALA A 421 19.61 -4.26 -6.25
CA ALA A 421 20.94 -4.27 -6.88
C ALA A 421 21.30 -2.92 -7.50
N TRP A 422 20.37 -2.33 -8.27
CA TRP A 422 20.54 -1.02 -8.87
C TRP A 422 20.59 0.08 -7.81
N LYS A 423 19.54 0.20 -6.99
CA LYS A 423 19.39 1.32 -6.06
C LYS A 423 20.52 1.36 -5.03
N LEU A 424 20.85 0.24 -4.40
CA LEU A 424 21.96 0.16 -3.45
C LEU A 424 23.31 0.31 -4.15
N GLY A 425 23.46 -0.24 -5.35
CA GLY A 425 24.68 -0.14 -6.14
C GLY A 425 25.04 1.30 -6.53
N VAL A 426 24.03 2.10 -6.94
CA VAL A 426 24.18 3.55 -7.21
C VAL A 426 24.77 4.29 -6.00
N HIS A 427 24.45 3.84 -4.79
CA HIS A 427 24.93 4.40 -3.53
C HIS A 427 26.13 3.64 -2.91
N GLY A 428 26.75 2.73 -3.65
CA GLY A 428 27.97 2.02 -3.25
C GLY A 428 27.78 0.89 -2.22
N VAL A 429 26.55 0.42 -2.01
CA VAL A 429 26.22 -0.59 -0.99
C VAL A 429 26.13 -1.99 -1.60
N ASP A 430 26.84 -2.96 -1.01
CA ASP A 430 26.65 -4.40 -1.31
C ASP A 430 25.31 -4.88 -0.74
N ALA A 431 24.42 -5.35 -1.62
CA ALA A 431 23.08 -5.80 -1.23
C ALA A 431 23.08 -7.03 -0.30
N ARG A 432 24.18 -7.81 -0.24
CA ARG A 432 24.33 -8.95 0.68
C ARG A 432 24.84 -8.54 2.06
N GLY A 433 25.42 -7.35 2.15
CA GLY A 433 26.12 -6.86 3.33
C GLY A 433 25.20 -6.46 4.48
N LYS A 434 25.84 -6.01 5.55
CA LYS A 434 25.18 -5.35 6.68
C LYS A 434 25.55 -3.87 6.71
N VAL A 435 24.64 -3.05 7.22
CA VAL A 435 24.82 -1.61 7.39
C VAL A 435 24.39 -1.19 8.79
N THR A 436 24.93 -0.07 9.26
CA THR A 436 24.52 0.53 10.53
C THR A 436 23.70 1.78 10.25
N LEU A 437 22.50 1.84 10.82
CA LEU A 437 21.63 3.00 10.79
C LEU A 437 21.45 3.55 12.22
N THR A 438 21.18 4.85 12.33
CA THR A 438 20.85 5.50 13.59
C THR A 438 19.35 5.74 13.65
N SER A 439 18.70 5.25 14.70
CA SER A 439 17.27 5.42 14.90
C SER A 439 16.90 6.90 15.13
N GLY A 440 15.92 7.41 14.40
CA GLY A 440 15.23 8.68 14.66
C GLY A 440 14.28 8.63 15.87
N GLY A 441 14.10 7.44 16.46
CA GLY A 441 13.14 7.13 17.51
C GLY A 441 11.98 6.28 16.99
N GLY A 442 11.32 5.55 17.89
CA GLY A 442 10.21 4.65 17.53
C GLY A 442 9.90 3.68 18.66
N THR A 443 8.93 2.81 18.42
CA THR A 443 8.46 1.82 19.41
C THR A 443 9.47 0.71 19.67
N LYS A 444 10.29 0.35 18.67
CA LYS A 444 11.30 -0.71 18.77
C LYS A 444 12.68 -0.22 19.22
N HIS A 445 13.08 0.96 18.77
CA HIS A 445 14.42 1.50 19.00
C HIS A 445 14.33 2.98 19.42
N THR A 446 14.95 3.32 20.55
CA THR A 446 15.00 4.70 21.02
C THR A 446 15.83 5.58 20.10
N LYS A 447 15.60 6.90 20.15
CA LYS A 447 16.30 7.86 19.29
C LYS A 447 17.81 7.82 19.60
N GLY A 448 18.63 7.82 18.55
CA GLY A 448 20.09 7.78 18.63
C GLY A 448 20.70 6.38 18.71
N THR A 449 19.89 5.32 18.90
CA THR A 449 20.41 3.94 18.89
C THR A 449 20.99 3.59 17.53
N LYS A 450 22.23 3.09 17.51
CA LYS A 450 22.85 2.51 16.31
C LYS A 450 22.42 1.05 16.19
N VAL A 451 21.81 0.68 15.07
CA VAL A 451 21.28 -0.65 14.82
C VAL A 451 21.89 -1.22 13.54
N SER A 452 22.32 -2.48 13.60
CA SER A 452 22.83 -3.21 12.44
C SER A 452 21.68 -3.89 11.70
N PHE A 453 21.62 -3.66 10.39
CA PHE A 453 20.62 -4.21 9.48
C PHE A 453 21.30 -4.95 8.34
N ASN A 454 20.58 -5.87 7.70
CA ASN A 454 20.97 -6.30 6.35
C ASN A 454 20.72 -5.13 5.37
N ALA A 455 21.54 -5.02 4.32
CA ALA A 455 21.35 -3.96 3.33
C ALA A 455 19.98 -4.03 2.62
N VAL A 456 19.40 -5.23 2.52
CA VAL A 456 17.97 -5.43 2.23
C VAL A 456 17.33 -6.04 3.46
N SER A 457 16.47 -5.27 4.14
CA SER A 457 15.81 -5.64 5.39
C SER A 457 14.30 -5.60 5.26
N GLY A 458 13.57 -6.35 6.09
CA GLY A 458 12.11 -6.23 6.19
C GLY A 458 11.73 -5.09 7.11
N HIS A 459 10.53 -4.52 6.94
CA HIS A 459 10.04 -3.46 7.83
C HIS A 459 10.08 -3.86 9.32
N ARG A 460 9.69 -5.09 9.63
CA ARG A 460 9.75 -5.69 10.97
C ARG A 460 11.13 -5.67 11.64
N ASP A 461 12.20 -5.53 10.86
CA ASP A 461 13.55 -5.43 11.43
C ASP A 461 13.71 -4.10 12.18
N GLY A 462 13.17 -3.01 11.63
CA GLY A 462 13.29 -1.65 12.19
C GLY A 462 12.09 -1.19 13.04
N TYR A 463 10.93 -1.84 12.93
CA TYR A 463 9.70 -1.42 13.61
C TYR A 463 8.89 -2.62 14.14
N VAL A 464 7.99 -2.39 15.11
CA VAL A 464 7.08 -3.44 15.63
C VAL A 464 5.90 -3.60 14.66
N THR A 465 6.00 -4.58 13.76
CA THR A 465 5.01 -4.84 12.70
C THR A 465 5.18 -6.26 12.13
N GLU A 466 4.13 -6.81 11.52
CA GLU A 466 4.23 -8.05 10.73
C GLU A 466 4.79 -7.81 9.33
N CYS A 467 4.81 -6.58 8.83
CA CYS A 467 5.31 -6.21 7.51
C CYS A 467 6.78 -6.64 7.31
N PRO A 468 7.18 -7.27 6.18
CA PRO A 468 6.46 -7.45 4.91
C PRO A 468 5.61 -8.73 4.81
N GLY A 469 5.25 -9.34 5.94
CA GLY A 469 4.61 -10.65 6.00
C GLY A 469 5.64 -11.79 6.10
N GLU A 470 5.25 -12.87 6.77
CA GLU A 470 6.15 -13.97 7.13
C GLU A 470 6.81 -14.64 5.92
N ARG A 471 6.03 -14.88 4.85
CA ARG A 471 6.55 -15.59 3.67
C ARG A 471 7.55 -14.73 2.90
N LEU A 472 7.17 -13.48 2.59
CA LEU A 472 8.07 -12.56 1.87
C LEU A 472 9.32 -12.22 2.71
N TYR A 473 9.19 -12.11 4.03
CA TYR A 473 10.35 -11.92 4.91
C TYR A 473 11.33 -13.09 4.81
N GLY A 474 10.83 -14.33 4.82
CA GLY A 474 11.63 -15.55 4.63
C GLY A 474 12.35 -15.63 3.28
N GLU A 475 11.89 -14.91 2.26
CA GLU A 475 12.47 -14.88 0.92
C GLU A 475 13.60 -13.82 0.77
N LEU A 476 13.71 -12.86 1.69
CA LEU A 476 14.71 -11.78 1.64
C LEU A 476 16.18 -12.26 1.60
N PRO A 477 16.60 -13.35 2.26
CA PRO A 477 17.94 -13.89 2.08
C PRO A 477 18.27 -14.23 0.61
N ALA A 478 17.34 -14.84 -0.12
CA ALA A 478 17.53 -15.18 -1.52
C ALA A 478 17.55 -13.93 -2.41
N VAL A 479 16.67 -12.94 -2.12
CA VAL A 479 16.68 -11.63 -2.78
C VAL A 479 18.04 -10.95 -2.64
N ARG A 480 18.63 -10.95 -1.44
CA ARG A 480 19.97 -10.39 -1.20
C ARG A 480 21.05 -11.06 -2.03
N GLN A 481 21.06 -12.39 -2.07
CA GLN A 481 22.05 -13.13 -2.86
C GLN A 481 21.90 -12.82 -4.35
N GLN A 482 20.67 -12.81 -4.87
CA GLN A 482 20.45 -12.46 -6.26
C GLN A 482 20.82 -11.01 -6.57
N ALA A 483 20.53 -10.06 -5.67
CA ALA A 483 20.91 -8.67 -5.84
C ALA A 483 22.44 -8.50 -5.86
N GLY A 484 23.18 -9.19 -4.98
CA GLY A 484 24.64 -9.20 -4.99
C GLY A 484 25.22 -9.76 -6.30
N ARG A 485 24.66 -10.86 -6.81
CA ARG A 485 25.04 -11.40 -8.14
C ARG A 485 24.80 -10.39 -9.26
N LEU A 486 23.67 -9.69 -9.25
CA LEU A 486 23.35 -8.66 -10.24
C LEU A 486 24.27 -7.43 -10.15
N GLN A 487 24.80 -7.12 -8.96
CA GLN A 487 25.87 -6.13 -8.78
C GLN A 487 27.24 -6.61 -9.29
N GLY A 488 27.37 -7.90 -9.61
CA GLY A 488 28.64 -8.53 -10.03
C GLY A 488 29.58 -8.79 -8.86
N ARG A 489 29.04 -9.23 -7.72
CA ARG A 489 29.75 -9.49 -6.45
C ARG A 489 29.63 -10.91 -5.95
#